data_AF-A0A382G727-F1
#
_entry.id   AF-A0A382G727-F1
#
_cell.length_a   1.000
_cell.length_b   1.000
_cell.length_c   1.000
_cell.angle_alpha   90.00
_cell.angle_beta   90.00
_cell.angle_gamma   90.00
#
_symmetry.space_group_name_H-M   'P 1'
#
loop_
_entity.id
_entity.type
_entity.pdbx_description
1 polymer ?
#
loop_
_entity_poly.entity_id
_entity_poly.type
_entity_poly.pdbx_seq_one_letter_code
_entity_poly.pdbx_strand_id
1 'polypeptide(L)'
;MLNFFKKNKNKDIQTDTNKASLKDRLFKSKRRLGDGLSSILIGKKQIDDELLEELEILMISADIGIQTTDKIIESVRKKASRKELKDGDSLYQLIKVELEALLIDDNLLVPVSDSTFVILVVGINGAGKTTTIGKLAKSFQSQGKS
;
A
#
# COMPACT_ATOMS: atom_id res chain seq x y z
N MET A 1 6.46 22.44 -2.90
CA MET A 1 6.26 21.00 -2.59
C MET A 1 5.29 20.37 -3.59
N LEU A 2 5.55 19.13 -4.02
CA LEU A 2 4.68 18.36 -4.93
C LEU A 2 4.18 17.13 -4.17
N ASN A 3 2.91 17.16 -3.75
CA ASN A 3 2.34 16.11 -2.93
C ASN A 3 1.32 15.31 -3.75
N PHE A 4 1.68 14.07 -4.10
CA PHE A 4 0.87 13.22 -4.99
C PHE A 4 -0.26 12.47 -4.27
N PHE A 5 -0.20 12.36 -2.93
CA PHE A 5 -1.08 11.48 -2.16
C PHE A 5 -1.84 12.18 -1.02
N LYS A 6 -1.53 13.44 -0.70
CA LYS A 6 -2.19 14.15 0.41
C LYS A 6 -3.51 14.76 -0.06
N LYS A 7 -4.61 14.34 0.57
CA LYS A 7 -5.89 15.05 0.54
C LYS A 7 -5.68 16.41 1.21
N ASN A 8 -5.70 17.49 0.44
CA ASN A 8 -5.66 18.86 0.99
C ASN A 8 -6.81 19.01 1.99
N LYS A 9 -6.47 19.39 3.23
CA LYS A 9 -7.43 19.76 4.29
C LYS A 9 -7.96 21.20 4.14
N ASN A 10 -7.84 21.81 2.96
CA ASN A 10 -8.51 23.08 2.66
C ASN A 10 -9.85 22.79 2.00
N LYS A 11 -10.91 23.24 2.67
CA LYS A 11 -12.32 22.90 2.42
C LYS A 11 -12.97 23.66 1.26
N ASP A 12 -12.23 24.44 0.47
CA ASP A 12 -12.80 25.30 -0.59
C ASP A 12 -12.21 25.06 -1.98
N ILE A 13 -12.12 23.79 -2.37
CA ILE A 13 -12.15 23.43 -3.80
C ILE A 13 -13.31 22.48 -3.92
N GLN A 14 -14.30 22.82 -4.75
CA GLN A 14 -15.37 21.92 -5.16
C GLN A 14 -14.71 20.70 -5.84
N THR A 15 -14.28 19.72 -5.03
CA THR A 15 -13.75 18.47 -5.54
C THR A 15 -14.94 17.71 -6.07
N ASP A 16 -14.96 17.48 -7.38
CA ASP A 16 -15.86 16.54 -8.04
C ASP A 16 -16.07 15.32 -7.13
N THR A 17 -17.28 15.19 -6.59
CA THR A 17 -17.72 14.15 -5.67
C THR A 17 -17.74 12.75 -6.31
N ASN A 18 -17.24 12.61 -7.53
CA ASN A 18 -17.29 11.42 -8.38
C ASN A 18 -15.96 10.67 -8.58
N LYS A 19 -14.84 11.08 -7.96
CA LYS A 19 -13.59 10.32 -8.06
C LYS A 19 -13.56 9.18 -7.04
N ALA A 20 -13.56 7.94 -7.55
CA ALA A 20 -13.34 6.72 -6.77
C ALA A 20 -12.12 6.87 -5.86
N SER A 21 -12.31 6.59 -4.58
CA SER A 21 -11.24 6.71 -3.57
C SER A 21 -10.13 5.69 -3.81
N LEU A 22 -8.96 5.90 -3.20
CA LEU A 22 -7.90 4.88 -3.23
C LEU A 22 -8.38 3.52 -2.71
N LYS A 23 -9.26 3.53 -1.70
CA LYS A 23 -9.88 2.31 -1.16
C LYS A 23 -10.70 1.57 -2.23
N ASP A 24 -11.48 2.31 -3.02
CA ASP A 24 -12.31 1.73 -4.08
C ASP A 24 -11.45 1.15 -5.19
N ARG A 25 -10.37 1.86 -5.56
CA ARG A 25 -9.42 1.41 -6.59
C ARG A 25 -8.62 0.17 -6.17
N LEU A 26 -8.39 -0.01 -4.87
CA LEU A 26 -7.71 -1.18 -4.30
C LEU A 26 -8.68 -2.29 -3.85
N PHE A 27 -9.98 -2.17 -4.12
CA PHE A 27 -10.99 -3.10 -3.61
C PHE A 27 -10.71 -4.56 -3.97
N LYS A 28 -10.30 -4.83 -5.22
CA LYS A 28 -9.97 -6.21 -5.66
C LYS A 28 -8.80 -6.80 -4.89
N SER A 29 -7.70 -6.04 -4.73
CA SER A 29 -6.53 -6.47 -3.97
C SER A 29 -6.86 -6.67 -2.49
N LYS A 30 -7.61 -5.72 -1.90
CA LYS A 30 -8.09 -5.81 -0.52
C LYS A 30 -8.93 -7.07 -0.31
N ARG A 31 -9.83 -7.37 -1.23
CA ARG A 31 -10.70 -8.55 -1.15
C ARG A 31 -9.89 -9.84 -1.25
N ARG A 32 -8.97 -9.95 -2.21
CA ARG A 32 -8.13 -11.13 -2.39
C ARG A 32 -7.31 -11.47 -1.13
N LEU A 33 -6.65 -10.48 -0.54
CA LEU A 33 -5.87 -10.65 0.69
C LEU A 33 -6.75 -10.82 1.93
N GLY A 34 -7.80 -10.01 2.06
CA GLY A 34 -8.68 -10.00 3.23
C GLY A 34 -9.53 -11.26 3.35
N ASP A 35 -10.11 -11.73 2.24
CA ASP A 35 -10.91 -12.96 2.21
C ASP A 35 -10.01 -14.18 2.50
N GLY A 36 -8.81 -14.23 1.92
CA GLY A 36 -7.84 -15.31 2.16
C GLY A 36 -7.33 -15.36 3.59
N LEU A 37 -7.01 -14.19 4.18
CA LEU A 37 -6.58 -14.14 5.58
C LEU A 37 -7.72 -14.51 6.53
N SER A 38 -8.95 -14.11 6.22
CA SER A 38 -10.13 -14.52 6.99
C SER A 38 -10.33 -16.03 6.93
N SER A 39 -10.18 -16.66 5.75
CA SER A 39 -10.35 -18.12 5.63
C SER A 39 -9.31 -18.92 6.42
N ILE A 40 -8.04 -18.47 6.42
CA ILE A 40 -6.97 -19.13 7.19
C ILE A 40 -7.21 -19.00 8.70
N LEU A 41 -7.74 -17.86 9.14
CA LEU A 41 -7.99 -17.56 10.55
C LEU A 41 -9.28 -18.21 11.09
N ILE A 42 -10.23 -18.59 10.23
CA ILE A 42 -11.48 -19.23 10.66
C ILE A 42 -11.16 -20.64 11.19
N GLY A 43 -11.38 -20.84 12.50
CA GLY A 43 -11.29 -22.14 13.14
C GLY A 43 -9.91 -22.49 13.73
N LYS A 44 -8.87 -21.73 13.44
CA LYS A 44 -7.52 -21.92 14.01
C LYS A 44 -7.38 -21.14 15.33
N LYS A 45 -7.17 -21.86 16.44
CA LYS A 45 -6.99 -21.28 17.80
C LYS A 45 -5.53 -21.00 18.15
N GLN A 46 -4.58 -21.56 17.40
CA GLN A 46 -3.15 -21.44 17.65
C GLN A 46 -2.44 -21.11 16.35
N ILE A 47 -1.31 -20.42 16.48
CA ILE A 47 -0.40 -20.10 15.37
C ILE A 47 0.60 -21.25 15.33
N ASP A 48 0.33 -22.23 14.48
CA ASP A 48 1.18 -23.38 14.21
C ASP A 48 1.95 -23.20 12.89
N ASP A 49 2.87 -24.12 12.60
CA ASP A 49 3.69 -24.05 11.37
C ASP A 49 2.84 -24.18 10.10
N GLU A 50 1.74 -24.96 10.13
CA GLU A 50 0.82 -25.12 9.01
C GLU A 50 0.13 -23.79 8.66
N LEU A 51 -0.34 -23.04 9.65
CA LEU A 51 -0.92 -21.71 9.44
C LEU A 51 0.09 -20.72 8.84
N LEU A 52 1.35 -20.79 9.26
CA LEU A 52 2.40 -19.91 8.73
C LEU A 52 2.71 -20.22 7.27
N GLU A 53 2.70 -21.50 6.88
CA GLU A 53 2.89 -21.92 5.49
C GLU A 53 1.73 -21.46 4.59
N GLU A 54 0.48 -21.63 5.05
CA GLU A 54 -0.69 -21.12 4.31
C GLU A 54 -0.64 -19.59 4.13
N LEU A 55 -0.21 -18.87 5.18
CA LEU A 55 -0.05 -17.43 5.14
C LEU A 55 1.03 -17.01 4.14
N GLU A 56 2.17 -17.71 4.11
CA GLU A 56 3.25 -17.47 3.15
C GLU A 56 2.76 -17.62 1.70
N ILE A 57 2.09 -18.73 1.39
CA ILE A 57 1.52 -19.00 0.07
C ILE A 57 0.53 -17.90 -0.33
N LEU A 58 -0.35 -17.48 0.58
CA LEU A 58 -1.30 -16.41 0.33
C LEU A 58 -0.58 -15.10 -0.03
N MET A 59 0.42 -14.71 0.75
CA MET A 59 1.16 -13.46 0.57
C MET A 59 1.96 -13.43 -0.74
N ILE A 60 2.63 -14.54 -1.09
CA ILE A 60 3.33 -14.67 -2.37
C ILE A 60 2.32 -14.59 -3.52
N SER A 61 1.18 -15.28 -3.42
CA SER A 61 0.15 -15.25 -4.47
C SER A 61 -0.41 -13.85 -4.71
N ALA A 62 -0.37 -12.99 -3.69
CA ALA A 62 -0.87 -11.62 -3.72
C ALA A 62 0.17 -10.58 -4.16
N ASP A 63 1.26 -11.02 -4.79
CA ASP A 63 2.32 -10.17 -5.36
C ASP A 63 3.15 -9.39 -4.31
N ILE A 64 3.22 -9.87 -3.06
CA ILE A 64 4.06 -9.26 -2.01
C ILE A 64 5.54 -9.57 -2.21
N GLY A 65 5.85 -10.70 -2.85
CA GLY A 65 7.21 -11.17 -3.11
C GLY A 65 7.82 -11.96 -1.94
N ILE A 66 8.77 -12.84 -2.27
CA ILE A 66 9.36 -13.82 -1.34
C ILE A 66 10.07 -13.12 -0.18
N GLN A 67 11.04 -12.26 -0.47
CA GLN A 67 11.86 -11.59 0.56
C GLN A 67 11.02 -10.78 1.57
N THR A 68 9.96 -10.15 1.11
CA THR A 68 9.05 -9.38 1.96
C THR A 68 8.20 -10.30 2.82
N THR A 69 7.69 -11.38 2.22
CA THR A 69 6.88 -12.39 2.91
C THR A 69 7.71 -13.07 4.00
N ASP A 70 8.93 -13.52 3.72
CA ASP A 70 9.83 -14.16 4.68
C ASP A 70 10.04 -13.31 5.94
N LYS A 71 10.27 -12.00 5.75
CA LYS A 71 10.44 -11.05 6.87
C LYS A 71 9.20 -10.98 7.76
N ILE A 72 8.02 -11.00 7.15
CA ILE A 72 6.76 -10.91 7.87
C ILE A 72 6.47 -12.21 8.62
N ILE A 73 6.66 -13.37 7.96
CA ILE A 73 6.49 -14.69 8.58
C ILE A 73 7.44 -14.87 9.77
N GLU A 74 8.70 -14.45 9.64
CA GLU A 74 9.66 -14.51 10.74
C GLU A 74 9.27 -13.60 11.92
N SER A 75 8.75 -12.39 11.64
CA SER A 75 8.22 -11.52 12.71
C SER A 75 7.03 -12.16 13.42
N VAL A 76 6.10 -12.76 12.67
CA VAL A 76 4.96 -13.50 13.23
C VAL A 76 5.44 -14.65 14.11
N ARG A 77 6.35 -15.50 13.61
CA ARG A 77 6.93 -16.65 14.34
C ARG A 77 7.59 -16.20 15.65
N LYS A 78 8.35 -15.10 15.61
CA LYS A 78 9.01 -14.53 16.79
C LYS A 78 8.01 -13.99 17.82
N LYS A 79 6.94 -13.32 17.41
CA LYS A 79 5.92 -12.82 18.36
C LYS A 79 5.01 -13.93 18.89
N ALA A 80 4.72 -14.94 18.07
CA ALA A 80 3.99 -16.15 18.49
C ALA A 80 4.76 -16.92 19.57
N SER A 81 6.06 -17.17 19.37
CA SER A 81 6.90 -17.89 20.35
C SER A 81 7.03 -17.17 21.70
N ARG A 82 6.89 -15.84 21.72
CA ARG A 82 6.85 -15.00 22.93
C ARG A 82 5.47 -14.94 23.60
N LYS A 83 4.46 -15.64 23.07
CA LYS A 83 3.06 -15.58 23.49
C LYS A 83 2.46 -14.15 23.44
N GLU A 84 2.98 -13.31 22.53
CA GLU A 84 2.49 -11.95 22.31
C GLU A 84 1.25 -11.91 21.40
N LEU A 85 0.95 -13.01 20.72
CA LEU A 85 -0.22 -13.19 19.85
C LEU A 85 -1.27 -14.06 20.55
N LYS A 86 -2.48 -13.54 20.69
CA LYS A 86 -3.57 -14.15 21.47
C LYS A 86 -4.62 -14.85 20.61
N ASP A 87 -4.84 -14.34 19.40
CA ASP A 87 -5.91 -14.75 18.48
C ASP A 87 -5.63 -14.29 17.03
N GLY A 88 -6.52 -14.65 16.10
CA GLY A 88 -6.41 -14.25 14.69
C GLY A 88 -6.47 -12.74 14.45
N ASP A 89 -7.18 -11.99 15.30
CA ASP A 89 -7.25 -10.52 15.19
C ASP A 89 -5.89 -9.88 15.51
N SER A 90 -5.20 -10.37 16.54
CA SER A 90 -3.84 -9.93 16.88
C SER A 90 -2.83 -10.28 15.79
N LEU A 91 -3.00 -11.43 15.10
CA LEU A 91 -2.20 -11.77 13.92
C LEU A 91 -2.47 -10.81 12.75
N TYR A 92 -3.74 -10.53 12.47
CA TYR A 92 -4.14 -9.58 11.42
C TYR A 92 -3.52 -8.19 11.66
N GLN A 93 -3.60 -7.69 12.89
CA GLN A 93 -3.00 -6.40 13.25
C GLN A 93 -1.48 -6.42 13.11
N LEU A 94 -0.83 -7.51 13.51
CA LEU A 94 0.62 -7.65 13.35
C LEU A 94 1.03 -7.55 11.88
N ILE A 95 0.42 -8.34 10.99
CA ILE A 95 0.72 -8.32 9.55
C ILE A 95 0.54 -6.91 8.99
N LYS A 96 -0.52 -6.22 9.38
CA LYS A 96 -0.77 -4.84 8.97
C LYS A 96 0.36 -3.90 9.40
N VAL A 97 0.80 -3.99 10.66
CA VAL A 97 1.91 -3.17 11.19
C VAL A 97 3.22 -3.46 10.46
N GLU A 98 3.54 -4.74 10.23
CA GLU A 98 4.76 -5.12 9.50
C GLU A 98 4.74 -4.62 8.05
N LEU A 99 3.59 -4.75 7.35
CA LEU A 99 3.43 -4.21 5.99
C LEU A 99 3.52 -2.68 5.96
N GLU A 100 2.96 -2.00 6.95
CA GLU A 100 3.03 -0.54 7.05
C GLU A 100 4.47 -0.07 7.30
N ALA A 101 5.23 -0.78 8.15
CA ALA A 101 6.63 -0.46 8.43
C ALA A 101 7.56 -0.60 7.21
N LEU A 102 7.16 -1.36 6.18
CA LEU A 102 7.89 -1.48 4.92
C LEU A 102 7.65 -0.30 3.97
N LEU A 103 6.60 0.49 4.18
CA LEU A 103 6.30 1.66 3.36
C LEU A 103 7.21 2.81 3.79
N ILE A 104 7.96 3.37 2.83
CA ILE A 104 8.79 4.57 3.06
C ILE A 104 7.86 5.78 3.19
N ASP A 105 7.92 6.49 4.31
CA ASP A 105 7.10 7.67 4.60
C ASP A 105 7.57 8.92 3.80
N ASP A 106 8.85 8.96 3.42
CA ASP A 106 9.48 10.12 2.78
C ASP A 106 9.86 9.88 1.32
N ASN A 107 8.92 10.16 0.42
CA ASN A 107 9.19 10.34 -1.02
C ASN A 107 8.55 11.64 -1.54
N LEU A 108 8.68 12.72 -0.77
CA LEU A 108 8.24 14.04 -1.20
C LEU A 108 9.22 14.58 -2.24
N LEU A 109 8.76 14.71 -3.47
CA LEU A 109 9.46 15.49 -4.49
C LEU A 109 9.46 16.97 -4.07
N VAL A 110 10.58 17.41 -3.53
CA VAL A 110 10.85 18.81 -3.21
C VAL A 110 11.52 19.45 -4.44
N PRO A 111 10.86 20.43 -5.09
CA PRO A 111 11.55 21.22 -6.11
C PRO A 111 12.70 21.97 -5.44
N VAL A 112 13.91 21.85 -6.00
CA VAL A 112 15.17 22.32 -5.40
C VAL A 112 15.40 23.81 -5.65
N SER A 113 14.59 24.46 -6.50
CA SER A 113 14.75 25.87 -6.88
C SER A 113 13.45 26.51 -7.36
N ASP A 114 13.44 27.85 -7.40
CA ASP A 114 12.38 28.69 -7.98
C ASP A 114 12.42 28.73 -9.52
N SER A 115 13.33 27.97 -10.15
CA SER A 115 13.41 27.82 -11.60
C SER A 115 12.43 26.77 -12.12
N THR A 116 12.27 26.71 -13.44
CA THR A 116 11.47 25.66 -14.11
C THR A 116 11.86 24.26 -13.63
N PHE A 117 10.92 23.53 -13.04
CA PHE A 117 11.11 22.17 -12.55
C PHE A 117 10.85 21.15 -13.67
N VAL A 118 11.91 20.45 -14.11
CA VAL A 118 11.85 19.50 -15.23
C VAL A 118 11.65 18.07 -14.72
N ILE A 119 10.60 17.39 -15.21
CA ILE A 119 10.32 15.97 -14.90
C ILE A 119 10.51 15.14 -16.17
N LEU A 120 11.50 14.25 -16.18
CA LEU A 120 11.68 13.25 -17.24
C LEU A 120 10.93 11.96 -16.86
N VAL A 121 9.98 11.53 -17.70
CA VAL A 121 9.21 10.30 -17.49
C VAL A 121 9.72 9.21 -18.43
N VAL A 122 10.21 8.10 -17.85
CA VAL A 122 10.79 6.95 -18.58
C VAL A 122 9.99 5.67 -18.33
N GLY A 123 10.13 4.66 -19.21
CA GLY A 123 9.49 3.35 -19.06
C GLY A 123 9.12 2.69 -20.39
N ILE A 124 8.64 1.45 -20.36
CA ILE A 124 8.28 0.65 -21.55
C ILE A 124 6.96 1.11 -22.21
N ASN A 125 6.70 0.62 -23.43
CA ASN A 125 5.43 0.86 -24.13
C ASN A 125 4.25 0.23 -23.35
N GLY A 126 3.10 0.90 -23.33
CA GLY A 126 1.91 0.42 -22.62
C GLY A 126 1.87 0.71 -21.11
N ALA A 127 2.98 1.12 -20.47
CA ALA A 127 3.01 1.41 -19.02
C ALA A 127 2.27 2.70 -18.60
N GLY A 128 1.62 3.40 -19.53
CA GLY A 128 0.81 4.59 -19.23
C GLY A 128 1.58 5.90 -19.08
N LYS A 129 2.82 6.01 -19.61
CA LYS A 129 3.67 7.22 -19.52
C LYS A 129 2.94 8.51 -19.94
N THR A 130 2.42 8.56 -21.16
CA THR A 130 1.73 9.74 -21.71
C THR A 130 0.47 10.08 -20.92
N THR A 131 -0.29 9.07 -20.48
CA THR A 131 -1.48 9.24 -19.63
C THR A 131 -1.11 9.83 -18.27
N THR A 132 0.00 9.39 -17.68
CA THR A 132 0.52 9.93 -16.42
C THR A 132 0.99 11.38 -16.60
N ILE A 133 1.68 11.71 -17.69
CA ILE A 133 2.08 13.09 -18.03
C ILE A 133 0.84 14.02 -18.06
N GLY A 134 -0.23 13.62 -18.77
CA GLY A 134 -1.46 14.42 -18.82
C GLY A 134 -2.13 14.61 -17.45
N LYS A 135 -2.16 13.56 -16.61
CA LYS A 135 -2.67 13.64 -15.24
C LYS A 135 -1.83 14.57 -14.36
N LEU A 136 -0.50 14.49 -14.47
CA LEU A 136 0.43 15.37 -13.76
C LEU A 136 0.24 16.83 -14.18
N ALA A 137 0.17 17.10 -15.50
CA ALA A 137 -0.06 18.44 -16.03
C ALA A 137 -1.36 19.05 -15.50
N LYS A 138 -2.48 18.30 -15.54
CA LYS A 138 -3.76 18.77 -14.99
C LYS A 138 -3.69 19.00 -13.48
N SER A 139 -2.97 18.15 -12.74
CA SER A 139 -2.76 18.31 -11.29
C SER A 139 -1.96 19.58 -10.97
N PHE A 140 -0.91 19.89 -11.72
CA PHE A 140 -0.10 21.10 -11.53
C PHE A 140 -0.87 22.37 -11.90
N GLN A 141 -1.60 22.37 -13.01
CA GLN A 141 -2.52 23.47 -13.35
C GLN A 141 -3.52 23.73 -12.22
N SER A 142 -4.09 22.68 -11.62
CA SER A 142 -5.03 22.84 -10.49
C SER A 142 -4.38 23.36 -9.19
N GLN A 143 -3.05 23.28 -9.08
CA GLN A 143 -2.26 23.86 -8.00
C GLN A 143 -1.78 25.28 -8.33
N GLY A 144 -2.21 25.87 -9.46
CA GLY A 144 -1.74 27.17 -9.93
C GLY A 144 -0.32 27.15 -10.51
N LYS A 145 0.21 25.96 -10.83
CA LYS A 145 1.51 25.79 -11.48
C LYS A 145 1.28 25.67 -12.98
N SER A 146 1.54 26.77 -13.68
CA SER A 146 1.23 27.07 -15.08
C SER A 146 -0.24 27.06 -15.46
#